data_AF-A0A9P6Q7B4-F1
#
_entry.id   AF-A0A9P6Q7B4-F1
#
_cell.length_a   1.000
_cell.length_b   1.000
_cell.length_c   1.000
_cell.angle_alpha   90.00
_cell.angle_beta   90.00
_cell.angle_gamma   90.00
#
_symmetry.space_group_name_H-M   'P 1'
#
loop_
_entity.id
_entity.type
_entity.pdbx_description
1 polymer ?
#
loop_
_entity_poly.entity_id
_entity_poly.type
_entity_poly.pdbx_seq_one_letter_code
_entity_poly.pdbx_strand_id
1 'polypeptide(L)'
;MSVPAQKPKKDAKAFAQDFLMGGVSAAVSKTAAAPIERVKLLLQNQDEMLKTGRLSHPYKGIGDCFKRVIADEGGMSLFRGNTANVIRYFPTQALNFAFKDYFKA
;
A
#
# COMPACT_ATOMS: atom_id res chain seq x y z
N MET A 1 -46.36 1.50 -21.71
CA MET A 1 -45.95 1.92 -20.35
C MET A 1 -44.53 1.46 -20.10
N SER A 2 -43.55 2.30 -20.42
CA SER A 2 -42.15 2.08 -20.06
C SER A 2 -41.96 2.54 -18.62
N VAL A 3 -41.67 1.61 -17.72
CA VAL A 3 -41.29 1.92 -16.33
C VAL A 3 -40.01 2.77 -16.41
N PRO A 4 -39.99 4.02 -15.88
CA PRO A 4 -38.77 4.80 -15.87
C PRO A 4 -37.77 4.10 -14.94
N ALA A 5 -36.64 3.66 -15.50
CA ALA A 5 -35.53 3.09 -14.73
C ALA A 5 -35.05 4.13 -13.72
N GLN A 6 -35.38 3.90 -12.44
CA GLN A 6 -35.02 4.78 -11.35
C GLN A 6 -33.50 4.73 -11.18
N LYS A 7 -32.78 5.77 -11.60
CA LYS A 7 -31.33 5.88 -11.37
C LYS A 7 -31.11 5.75 -9.85
N PRO A 8 -30.27 4.81 -9.38
CA PRO A 8 -30.07 4.60 -7.95
C PRO A 8 -29.55 5.90 -7.36
N LYS A 9 -30.29 6.46 -6.39
CA LYS A 9 -29.82 7.61 -5.61
C LYS A 9 -28.52 7.17 -4.94
N LYS A 10 -27.40 7.84 -5.21
CA LYS A 10 -26.15 7.66 -4.46
C LYS A 10 -26.44 8.01 -3.00
N ASP A 11 -26.73 7.01 -2.18
CA ASP A 11 -26.85 7.20 -0.74
C ASP A 11 -25.45 7.49 -0.20
N ALA A 12 -25.21 8.75 0.16
CA ALA A 12 -23.91 9.21 0.64
C ALA A 12 -23.44 8.42 1.86
N LYS A 13 -24.37 7.89 2.67
CA LYS A 13 -24.05 7.03 3.82
C LYS A 13 -23.55 5.66 3.38
N ALA A 14 -24.23 5.02 2.43
CA ALA A 14 -23.80 3.72 1.89
C ALA A 14 -22.44 3.83 1.18
N PHE A 15 -22.25 4.90 0.40
CA PHE A 15 -20.96 5.18 -0.23
C PHE A 15 -19.84 5.40 0.81
N ALA A 16 -20.10 6.17 1.87
CA ALA A 16 -19.12 6.39 2.92
C ALA A 16 -18.78 5.07 3.66
N GLN A 17 -19.76 4.20 3.88
CA GLN A 17 -19.54 2.88 4.45
C GLN A 17 -18.65 2.01 3.55
N ASP A 18 -18.99 1.89 2.25
CA ASP A 18 -18.19 1.12 1.30
C ASP A 18 -16.77 1.68 1.16
N PHE A 19 -16.61 3.00 1.17
CA PHE A 19 -15.33 3.68 1.12
C PHE A 19 -14.47 3.35 2.35
N LEU A 20 -15.05 3.43 3.55
CA LEU A 20 -14.36 3.11 4.80
C LEU A 20 -14.01 1.62 4.87
N MET A 21 -14.93 0.73 4.50
CA MET A 21 -14.67 -0.72 4.45
C MET A 21 -13.57 -1.06 3.46
N GLY A 22 -13.58 -0.45 2.27
CA GLY A 22 -12.51 -0.58 1.28
C GLY A 22 -11.17 -0.05 1.80
N GLY A 23 -11.17 1.10 2.49
CA GLY A 23 -9.99 1.68 3.12
C GLY A 23 -9.38 0.78 4.20
N VAL A 24 -10.20 0.25 5.11
CA VAL A 24 -9.74 -0.66 6.17
C VAL A 24 -9.23 -1.97 5.58
N SER A 25 -9.95 -2.57 4.62
CA SER A 25 -9.51 -3.79 3.94
C SER A 25 -8.15 -3.60 3.24
N ALA A 26 -7.97 -2.47 2.55
CA ALA A 26 -6.70 -2.13 1.91
C ALA A 26 -5.58 -1.91 2.94
N ALA A 27 -5.87 -1.26 4.06
CA ALA A 27 -4.91 -1.03 5.13
C ALA A 27 -4.42 -2.34 5.77
N VAL A 28 -5.34 -3.25 6.08
CA VAL A 28 -5.02 -4.59 6.61
C VAL A 28 -4.19 -5.39 5.61
N SER A 29 -4.60 -5.42 4.34
CA SER A 29 -3.90 -6.15 3.28
C SER A 29 -2.47 -5.64 3.09
N LYS A 30 -2.27 -4.32 3.04
CA LYS A 30 -0.93 -3.73 2.93
C LYS A 30 -0.07 -3.99 4.16
N THR A 31 -0.67 -3.94 5.34
CA THR A 31 0.05 -4.22 6.59
C THR A 31 0.51 -5.67 6.63
N ALA A 32 -0.31 -6.63 6.20
CA ALA A 32 0.08 -8.03 6.08
C ALA A 32 1.21 -8.25 5.06
N ALA A 33 1.19 -7.51 3.95
CA ALA A 33 2.23 -7.58 2.91
C ALA A 33 3.49 -6.73 3.21
N ALA A 34 3.45 -5.83 4.19
CA ALA A 34 4.53 -4.88 4.45
C ALA A 34 5.90 -5.53 4.67
N PRO A 35 6.04 -6.65 5.41
CA PRO A 35 7.34 -7.28 5.62
C PRO A 35 8.02 -7.75 4.33
N ILE A 36 7.26 -8.38 3.42
CA ILE A 36 7.81 -8.87 2.15
C ILE A 36 8.06 -7.73 1.17
N GLU A 37 7.21 -6.71 1.14
CA GLU A 37 7.45 -5.50 0.35
C GLU A 37 8.73 -4.78 0.81
N ARG A 38 8.96 -4.67 2.12
CA ARG A 38 10.16 -4.06 2.68
C ARG A 38 11.42 -4.80 2.24
N VAL A 39 11.44 -6.14 2.35
CA VAL A 39 12.58 -6.96 1.93
C VAL A 39 12.82 -6.87 0.43
N LYS A 40 11.76 -6.86 -0.38
CA LYS A 40 11.87 -6.63 -1.82
C LYS A 40 12.54 -5.29 -2.12
N LEU A 41 12.11 -4.20 -1.47
CA LEU A 41 12.70 -2.87 -1.68
C LEU A 41 14.16 -2.80 -1.24
N LEU A 42 14.54 -3.48 -0.15
CA LEU A 42 15.93 -3.54 0.31
C LEU A 42 16.82 -4.29 -0.68
N LEU A 43 16.35 -5.42 -1.22
CA LEU A 43 17.06 -6.19 -2.25
C LEU A 43 17.19 -5.42 -3.57
N GLN A 44 16.11 -4.75 -3.99
CA GLN A 44 16.10 -3.96 -5.23
C GLN A 44 17.02 -2.74 -5.17
N ASN A 45 17.16 -2.12 -3.98
CA ASN A 45 17.95 -0.90 -3.81
C ASN A 45 19.32 -1.15 -3.16
N GLN A 46 19.75 -2.41 -3.01
CA GLN A 46 20.97 -2.74 -2.26
C GLN A 46 22.23 -2.10 -2.85
N ASP A 47 22.32 -1.96 -4.18
CA ASP A 47 23.47 -1.35 -4.85
C ASP A 47 23.61 0.13 -4.48
N GLU A 48 22.50 0.85 -4.41
CA GLU A 48 22.49 2.25 -3.95
C GLU A 48 22.78 2.36 -2.46
N MET A 49 22.31 1.40 -1.65
CA MET A 49 22.66 1.34 -0.23
C MET A 49 24.15 1.08 0.00
N LEU A 50 24.80 0.28 -0.84
CA LEU A 50 26.25 0.04 -0.81
C LEU A 50 27.02 1.32 -1.17
N LYS A 51 26.63 2.00 -2.26
CA LYS A 51 27.26 3.27 -2.69
C LYS A 51 27.17 4.37 -1.63
N THR A 52 26.05 4.43 -0.91
CA THR A 52 25.80 5.44 0.14
C THR A 52 26.32 5.03 1.52
N GLY A 53 26.96 3.87 1.66
CA GLY A 53 27.48 3.36 2.94
C GLY A 53 26.41 2.93 3.94
N ARG A 54 25.15 2.82 3.51
CA ARG A 54 24.02 2.33 4.33
C ARG A 54 23.95 0.80 4.41
N LEU A 55 24.67 0.11 3.53
CA LEU A 55 24.84 -1.34 3.55
C LEU A 55 26.33 -1.64 3.43
N SER A 56 26.84 -2.57 4.24
CA SER A 56 28.25 -2.95 4.23
C SER A 56 28.59 -4.02 3.19
N HIS A 57 27.65 -4.92 2.92
CA HIS A 57 27.80 -6.00 1.96
C HIS A 57 26.43 -6.45 1.43
N PRO A 58 26.34 -6.90 0.16
CA PRO A 58 25.09 -7.32 -0.47
C PRO A 58 24.34 -8.36 0.35
N TYR A 59 23.02 -8.38 0.19
CA TYR A 59 22.19 -9.45 0.76
C TYR A 59 22.36 -10.71 -0.10
N LYS A 60 22.46 -11.88 0.55
CA LYS A 60 22.62 -13.16 -0.16
C LYS A 60 21.31 -13.72 -0.72
N GLY A 61 20.18 -13.13 -0.34
CA GLY A 61 18.84 -13.51 -0.77
C GLY A 61 17.76 -13.01 0.19
N ILE A 62 16.51 -13.43 -0.05
CA ILE A 62 15.35 -13.00 0.73
C ILE A 62 15.47 -13.38 2.21
N GLY A 63 15.82 -14.64 2.50
CA GLY A 63 15.96 -15.12 3.88
C GLY A 63 17.11 -14.45 4.64
N ASP A 64 18.22 -14.17 3.97
CA ASP A 64 19.35 -13.43 4.54
C ASP A 64 18.95 -11.99 4.89
N CYS A 65 18.26 -11.32 3.97
CA CYS A 65 17.76 -9.96 4.18
C CYS A 65 16.79 -9.91 5.37
N PHE A 66 15.82 -10.82 5.45
CA PHE A 66 14.89 -10.90 6.59
C PHE A 66 15.64 -11.07 7.93
N LYS A 67 16.57 -12.03 7.99
CA LYS A 67 17.31 -12.31 9.22
C LYS A 67 18.12 -11.11 9.67
N ARG A 68 18.85 -10.47 8.76
CA ARG A 68 19.68 -9.30 9.05
C ARG A 68 18.85 -8.10 9.48
N VAL A 69 17.77 -7.79 8.78
CA VAL A 69 16.88 -6.67 9.15
C VAL A 69 16.29 -6.87 10.54
N ILE A 70 15.82 -8.08 10.88
CA ILE A 70 15.28 -8.36 12.21
C ILE A 70 16.37 -8.27 13.29
N ALA A 71 17.59 -8.76 13.00
CA ALA A 71 18.70 -8.75 13.95
C ALA A 71 19.28 -7.35 14.19
N ASP A 72 19.43 -6.55 13.13
CA ASP A 72 20.13 -5.26 13.16
C ASP A 72 19.18 -4.10 13.50
N GLU A 73 17.95 -4.11 12.98
CA GLU A 73 16.96 -3.03 13.14
C GLU A 73 15.77 -3.41 14.04
N GLY A 74 15.60 -4.69 14.36
CA GLY A 74 14.47 -5.22 15.15
C GLY A 74 13.25 -5.59 14.29
N GLY A 75 12.37 -6.46 14.81
CA GLY A 75 11.22 -7.00 14.04
C GLY A 75 10.23 -5.94 13.53
N MET A 76 10.03 -4.84 14.26
CA MET A 76 9.14 -3.75 13.84
C MET A 76 9.66 -2.96 12.63
N SER A 77 10.97 -3.04 12.34
CA SER A 77 11.57 -2.36 11.19
C SER A 77 11.04 -2.86 9.84
N LEU A 78 10.50 -4.08 9.80
CA LEU A 78 9.86 -4.66 8.62
C LEU A 78 8.62 -3.88 8.17
N PHE A 79 8.01 -3.10 9.07
CA PHE A 79 6.85 -2.27 8.76
C PHE A 79 7.21 -0.81 8.46
N ARG A 80 8.50 -0.47 8.41
CA ARG A 80 8.96 0.90 8.16
C ARG A 80 8.54 1.34 6.75
N GLY A 81 7.76 2.42 6.68
CA GLY A 81 7.16 2.92 5.44
C GLY A 81 5.71 2.47 5.18
N ASN A 82 5.19 1.49 5.94
CA ASN A 82 3.81 1.01 5.78
C ASN A 82 2.76 2.12 6.02
N THR A 83 3.00 3.03 6.97
CA THR A 83 2.09 4.16 7.24
C THR A 83 1.85 5.02 6.01
N ALA A 84 2.91 5.37 5.28
CA ALA A 84 2.79 6.13 4.03
C ALA A 84 2.00 5.33 2.98
N ASN A 85 2.25 4.02 2.92
CA ASN A 85 1.52 3.10 2.03
C ASN A 85 0.02 3.03 2.33
N VAL A 86 -0.37 3.03 3.61
CA VAL A 86 -1.78 3.05 4.03
C VAL A 86 -2.42 4.41 3.74
N ILE A 87 -1.77 5.51 4.14
CA ILE A 87 -2.30 6.87 3.93
C ILE A 87 -2.48 7.17 2.44
N ARG A 88 -1.57 6.69 1.57
CA ARG A 88 -1.66 6.87 0.11
C ARG A 88 -2.98 6.39 -0.50
N TYR A 89 -3.69 5.45 0.14
CA TYR A 89 -4.95 4.94 -0.36
C TYR A 89 -6.02 6.04 -0.45
N PHE A 90 -6.11 6.92 0.55
CA PHE A 90 -7.12 7.97 0.62
C PHE A 90 -7.07 8.98 -0.53
N PRO A 91 -5.94 9.67 -0.81
CA PRO A 91 -5.87 10.59 -1.94
C PRO A 91 -6.00 9.88 -3.29
N THR A 92 -5.53 8.63 -3.39
CA THR A 92 -5.69 7.82 -4.62
C THR A 92 -7.17 7.58 -4.90
N GLN A 93 -7.95 7.18 -3.89
CA GLN A 93 -9.38 6.93 -4.05
C GLN A 93 -10.18 8.23 -4.27
N ALA A 94 -9.80 9.33 -3.64
CA ALA A 94 -10.42 10.64 -3.86
C ALA A 94 -10.23 11.11 -5.32
N LEU A 95 -9.01 11.00 -5.87
CA LEU A 95 -8.74 11.35 -7.26
C LEU A 95 -9.43 10.39 -8.24
N ASN A 96 -9.38 9.08 -7.97
CA ASN A 96 -10.13 8.11 -8.76
C ASN A 96 -11.62 8.46 -8.77
N PHE A 97 -12.21 8.83 -7.63
CA PHE A 97 -13.61 9.25 -7.59
C PHE A 97 -13.87 10.51 -8.42
N ALA A 98 -12.99 11.52 -8.34
CA ALA A 98 -13.17 12.77 -9.07
C ALA A 98 -13.04 12.62 -10.59
N PHE A 99 -12.15 11.74 -11.06
CA PHE A 99 -11.74 11.73 -12.47
C PHE A 99 -12.06 10.43 -13.23
N LYS A 100 -12.37 9.32 -12.55
CA LYS A 100 -12.58 8.03 -13.23
C LYS A 100 -13.74 8.04 -14.21
N ASP A 101 -14.82 8.75 -13.90
CA ASP A 101 -15.98 8.86 -14.78
C ASP A 101 -15.73 9.85 -15.95
N TYR A 102 -14.84 10.82 -15.75
CA TYR A 102 -14.43 11.78 -16.79
C TYR A 102 -13.57 11.13 -17.87
N PHE A 103 -12.62 10.27 -17.49
CA PHE A 103 -11.70 9.60 -18.44
C PHE A 103 -12.23 8.26 -18.98
N LYS A 104 -13.32 7.73 -18.45
CA LYS A 104 -13.98 6.52 -18.98
C LYS A 104 -15.03 6.81 -20.05
N ALA A 105 -15.34 8.08 -20.32
CA ALA A 105 -16.28 8.51 -21.34
C ALA A 105 -15.64 8.56 -22.74
#